data_AF-Q7S8I5-F1
#
_entry.id   AF-Q7S8I5-F1
#
_cell.length_a   1.000
_cell.length_b   1.000
_cell.length_c   1.000
_cell.angle_alpha   90.00
_cell.angle_beta   90.00
_cell.angle_gamma   90.00
#
_symmetry.space_group_name_H-M   'P 1'
#
loop_
_entity.id
_entity.type
_entity.pdbx_description
1 polymer ?
#
loop_
_entity_poly.entity_id
_entity_poly.type
_entity_poly.pdbx_seq_one_letter_code
_entity_poly.pdbx_strand_id
1 'polypeptide(L)'
;MDLHRRVQSQTSSTSTATPSKHAFETRVADVKSPKSDINALILDYLMMEGYPKAAEKFQKEANLKPRQEDPTINARQQIQHAIHVGDIQKAISDLNELDPGILDSDPHLHFSLLRLQLIELIRNARGYDPSAAINFAQEKLAPRAASNEQFLKELEKTMALLIFPADKLQPDLAALLHSDLRRNTAAQVNEVVLQRHTERREAAIRQLVRMRAWAEASCRSKKRNLPDRIELGLNGDDNGHDPMVTT
;
A
#
# COMPACT_ATOMS: atom_id res chain seq x y z
N MET A 1 -35.09 63.59 39.02
CA MET A 1 -33.72 63.11 39.31
C MET A 1 -33.78 61.60 39.14
N ASP A 2 -33.72 61.12 37.90
CA ASP A 2 -32.53 60.50 37.27
C ASP A 2 -32.92 59.04 36.99
N LEU A 3 -32.56 58.31 35.93
CA LEU A 3 -31.75 58.55 34.73
C LEU A 3 -32.11 57.37 33.80
N HIS A 4 -32.67 57.63 32.61
CA HIS A 4 -32.76 56.62 31.56
C HIS A 4 -31.36 56.41 30.98
N ARG A 5 -30.71 55.26 31.22
CA ARG A 5 -29.50 54.87 30.49
C ARG A 5 -29.63 53.47 29.91
N ARG A 6 -29.98 53.46 28.62
CA ARG A 6 -29.89 52.35 27.67
C ARG A 6 -28.52 51.65 27.79
N VAL A 7 -28.60 50.32 27.83
CA VAL A 7 -27.52 49.37 27.54
C VAL A 7 -26.90 49.72 26.19
N GLN A 8 -25.61 50.07 26.17
CA GLN A 8 -24.78 50.03 24.97
C GLN A 8 -23.92 48.77 25.06
N SER A 9 -24.25 47.77 24.23
CA SER A 9 -23.36 46.65 23.95
C SER A 9 -22.08 47.18 23.32
N GLN A 10 -20.96 47.06 24.03
CA GLN A 10 -19.64 47.10 23.40
C GLN A 10 -19.44 45.75 22.68
N THR A 11 -19.63 45.75 21.37
CA THR A 11 -19.14 44.68 20.50
C THR A 11 -17.62 44.78 20.46
N SER A 12 -16.94 44.00 21.29
CA SER A 12 -15.50 43.82 21.20
C SER A 12 -15.22 42.99 19.95
N SER A 13 -14.78 43.66 18.89
CA SER A 13 -14.25 43.02 17.68
C SER A 13 -12.95 42.32 18.03
N THR A 14 -13.01 41.02 18.30
CA THR A 14 -11.82 40.16 18.29
C THR A 14 -11.33 40.07 16.85
N SER A 15 -10.29 40.83 16.53
CA SER A 15 -9.51 40.65 15.32
C SER A 15 -9.00 39.22 15.29
N THR A 16 -9.58 38.38 14.44
CA THR A 16 -9.00 37.08 14.08
C THR A 16 -7.69 37.36 13.37
N ALA A 17 -6.58 37.27 14.11
CA ALA A 17 -5.24 37.31 13.55
C ALA A 17 -5.11 36.14 12.58
N THR A 18 -5.02 36.44 11.29
CA THR A 18 -4.73 35.48 10.24
C THR A 18 -3.42 34.78 10.58
N PRO A 19 -3.38 33.43 10.66
CA PRO A 19 -2.13 32.72 10.93
C PRO A 19 -1.10 33.12 9.87
N SER A 20 0.06 33.58 10.32
CA SER A 20 1.14 34.02 9.43
C SER A 20 1.57 32.84 8.57
N LYS A 21 1.26 32.89 7.25
CA LYS A 21 1.68 31.87 6.29
C LYS A 21 3.19 31.65 6.41
N HIS A 22 3.59 30.41 6.69
CA HIS A 22 5.00 30.08 6.87
C HIS A 22 5.76 30.31 5.55
N ALA A 23 7.03 30.75 5.59
CA ALA A 23 7.81 31.04 4.38
C ALA A 23 7.91 29.86 3.40
N PHE A 24 7.81 28.64 3.93
CA PHE A 24 7.67 27.40 3.15
C PHE A 24 6.37 27.37 2.32
N GLU A 25 5.23 27.70 2.90
CA GLU A 25 3.92 27.66 2.23
C GLU A 25 3.85 28.69 1.09
N THR A 26 4.44 29.87 1.29
CA THR A 26 4.58 30.87 0.22
C THR A 26 5.37 30.30 -0.96
N ARG A 27 6.52 29.65 -0.68
CA ARG A 27 7.34 29.04 -1.73
C ARG A 27 6.64 27.88 -2.42
N VAL A 28 5.84 27.10 -1.70
CA VAL A 28 5.03 26.02 -2.28
C VAL A 28 3.96 26.59 -3.21
N ALA A 29 3.29 27.68 -2.82
CA ALA A 29 2.29 28.35 -3.65
C ALA A 29 2.88 28.95 -4.94
N ASP A 30 4.16 29.34 -4.92
CA ASP A 30 4.87 29.86 -6.10
C ASP A 30 5.26 28.75 -7.10
N VAL A 31 5.35 27.49 -6.66
CA VAL A 31 5.68 26.36 -7.53
C VAL A 31 4.46 25.95 -8.34
N LYS A 32 4.50 26.19 -9.65
CA LYS A 32 3.45 25.74 -10.58
C LYS A 32 3.77 24.34 -11.09
N SER A 33 3.00 23.35 -10.66
CA SER A 33 3.00 22.03 -11.27
C SER A 33 1.96 21.97 -12.38
N PRO A 34 2.35 21.76 -13.65
CA PRO A 34 1.39 21.71 -14.74
C PRO A 34 0.49 20.48 -14.58
N LYS A 35 -0.81 20.64 -14.85
CA LYS A 35 -1.80 19.57 -14.72
C LYS A 35 -1.45 18.34 -15.58
N SER A 36 -0.77 18.54 -16.71
CA SER A 36 -0.28 17.47 -17.56
C SER A 36 0.64 16.48 -16.83
N ASP A 37 1.52 16.99 -15.97
CA ASP A 37 2.53 16.18 -15.28
C ASP A 37 1.86 15.37 -14.15
N ILE A 38 0.90 15.99 -13.46
CA ILE A 38 0.08 15.31 -12.46
C ILE A 38 -0.74 14.20 -13.11
N ASN A 39 -1.38 14.47 -14.25
CA ASN A 39 -2.15 13.48 -14.99
C ASN A 39 -1.25 12.33 -15.49
N ALA A 40 -0.05 12.65 -15.97
CA ALA A 40 0.92 11.64 -16.38
C ALA A 40 1.37 10.77 -15.20
N LEU A 41 1.56 11.37 -14.02
CA LEU A 41 1.95 10.66 -12.80
C LEU A 41 0.84 9.74 -12.29
N ILE A 42 -0.41 10.20 -12.31
CA ILE A 42 -1.58 9.38 -11.94
C ILE A 42 -1.72 8.22 -12.92
N LEU A 43 -1.59 8.48 -14.22
CA LEU A 43 -1.66 7.44 -15.24
C LEU A 43 -0.52 6.42 -15.09
N ASP A 44 0.72 6.86 -14.83
CA ASP A 44 1.86 5.97 -14.53
C ASP A 44 1.53 5.07 -13.34
N TYR A 45 0.97 5.63 -12.26
CA TYR A 45 0.56 4.83 -11.10
C TYR A 45 -0.51 3.79 -11.44
N LEU A 46 -1.60 4.19 -12.10
CA LEU A 46 -2.68 3.25 -12.43
C LEU A 46 -2.21 2.10 -13.33
N MET A 47 -1.29 2.39 -14.25
CA MET A 47 -0.73 1.38 -15.15
C MET A 47 0.25 0.46 -14.41
N MET A 48 1.14 1.02 -13.58
CA MET A 48 2.14 0.25 -12.84
C MET A 48 1.50 -0.61 -11.74
N GLU A 49 0.45 -0.14 -11.05
CA GLU A 49 -0.24 -0.96 -10.05
C GLU A 49 -1.18 -2.01 -10.64
N GLY A 50 -1.45 -1.98 -11.94
CA GLY A 50 -2.33 -2.98 -12.58
C GLY A 50 -3.81 -2.63 -12.51
N TYR A 51 -4.17 -1.35 -12.64
CA TYR A 51 -5.55 -0.85 -12.68
C TYR A 51 -5.96 -0.37 -14.09
N PRO A 52 -6.05 -1.25 -15.11
CA PRO A 52 -6.29 -0.87 -16.50
C PRO A 52 -7.63 -0.15 -16.70
N LYS A 53 -8.71 -0.65 -16.08
CA LYS A 53 -10.05 -0.01 -16.17
C LYS A 53 -10.07 1.40 -15.57
N ALA A 54 -9.32 1.63 -14.50
CA ALA A 54 -9.21 2.95 -13.89
C ALA A 54 -8.37 3.87 -14.78
N ALA A 55 -7.26 3.38 -15.35
CA ALA A 55 -6.45 4.11 -16.30
C ALA A 55 -7.25 4.54 -17.53
N GLU A 56 -8.07 3.65 -18.10
CA GLU A 56 -8.92 3.94 -19.27
C GLU A 56 -9.96 5.03 -18.97
N LYS A 57 -10.67 4.91 -17.83
CA LYS A 57 -11.63 5.93 -17.39
C LYS A 57 -10.95 7.27 -17.14
N PHE A 58 -9.80 7.26 -16.46
CA PHE A 58 -9.03 8.46 -16.18
C PHE A 58 -8.52 9.13 -17.47
N GLN A 59 -8.07 8.36 -18.45
CA GLN A 59 -7.66 8.89 -19.76
C GLN A 59 -8.82 9.61 -20.47
N LYS A 60 -10.01 9.00 -20.47
CA LYS A 60 -11.23 9.60 -21.06
C LYS A 60 -11.61 10.90 -20.35
N GLU A 61 -11.60 10.91 -19.02
CA GLU A 61 -11.97 12.09 -18.22
C GLU A 61 -10.94 13.22 -18.31
N ALA A 62 -9.64 12.88 -18.28
CA ALA A 62 -8.55 13.84 -18.38
C ALA A 62 -8.23 14.26 -19.83
N ASN A 63 -9.01 13.78 -20.81
CA ASN A 63 -8.84 14.02 -22.25
C ASN A 63 -7.40 13.74 -22.73
N LEU A 64 -6.80 12.67 -22.21
CA LEU A 64 -5.46 12.23 -22.57
C LEU A 64 -5.51 11.39 -23.85
N LYS A 65 -4.42 11.39 -24.62
CA LYS A 65 -4.30 10.52 -25.78
C LYS A 65 -4.37 9.04 -25.34
N PRO A 66 -5.16 8.19 -26.00
CA PRO A 66 -5.18 6.77 -25.71
C PRO A 66 -3.78 6.20 -25.93
N ARG A 67 -3.23 5.58 -24.90
CA ARG A 67 -1.93 4.89 -24.98
C ARG A 67 -2.19 3.47 -25.48
N GLN A 68 -1.26 2.91 -26.25
CA GLN A 68 -1.34 1.52 -26.68
C GLN A 68 -1.49 0.61 -25.45
N GLU A 69 -2.48 -0.28 -25.49
CA GLU A 69 -2.71 -1.23 -24.41
C GLU A 69 -1.49 -2.15 -24.29
N ASP A 70 -0.89 -2.15 -23.11
CA ASP A 70 0.15 -3.11 -22.78
C ASP A 70 -0.55 -4.38 -22.26
N PRO A 71 -0.48 -5.50 -23.00
CA PRO A 71 -1.18 -6.73 -22.62
C PRO A 71 -0.71 -7.27 -21.26
N THR A 72 0.50 -6.91 -20.82
CA THR A 72 1.04 -7.34 -19.52
C THR A 72 0.26 -6.74 -18.34
N ILE A 73 -0.40 -5.58 -18.52
CA ILE A 73 -1.15 -4.91 -17.45
C ILE A 73 -2.38 -5.74 -17.07
N ASN A 74 -3.08 -6.29 -18.06
CA ASN A 74 -4.24 -7.14 -17.84
C ASN A 74 -3.82 -8.46 -17.17
N ALA A 75 -2.73 -9.08 -17.63
CA ALA A 75 -2.19 -10.29 -17.01
C ALA A 75 -1.78 -10.05 -15.54
N ARG A 76 -1.07 -8.95 -15.25
CA ARG A 76 -0.71 -8.55 -13.88
C ARG A 76 -1.93 -8.32 -13.01
N GLN A 77 -2.96 -7.66 -13.53
CA GLN A 77 -4.22 -7.46 -12.81
C GLN A 77 -4.87 -8.80 -12.45
N GLN A 78 -4.91 -9.76 -13.38
CA GLN A 78 -5.49 -11.08 -13.16
C GLN A 78 -4.74 -11.86 -12.07
N ILE A 79 -3.40 -11.85 -12.13
CA ILE A 79 -2.54 -12.48 -11.12
C ILE A 79 -2.79 -11.86 -9.73
N GLN A 80 -2.76 -10.52 -9.62
CA GLN A 80 -3.04 -9.83 -8.36
C GLN A 80 -4.44 -10.15 -7.83
N HIS A 81 -5.44 -10.18 -8.72
CA HIS A 81 -6.82 -10.50 -8.35
C HIS A 81 -6.94 -11.92 -7.78
N ALA A 82 -6.32 -12.91 -8.43
CA ALA A 82 -6.29 -14.29 -7.96
C ALA A 82 -5.68 -14.38 -6.55
N ILE A 83 -4.57 -13.67 -6.30
CA ILE A 83 -3.94 -13.60 -4.96
C ILE A 83 -4.88 -12.96 -3.92
N HIS A 84 -5.56 -11.86 -4.27
CA HIS A 84 -6.47 -11.18 -3.35
C HIS A 84 -7.68 -12.04 -2.95
N VAL A 85 -8.25 -12.79 -3.90
CA VAL A 85 -9.38 -13.70 -3.64
C VAL A 85 -8.92 -14.95 -2.89
N GLY A 86 -7.65 -15.33 -3.00
CA GLY A 86 -7.05 -16.49 -2.33
C GLY A 86 -6.88 -17.71 -3.24
N ASP A 87 -7.03 -17.54 -4.56
CA ASP A 87 -6.77 -18.59 -5.54
C ASP A 87 -5.29 -18.54 -5.97
N ILE A 88 -4.41 -19.04 -5.10
CA ILE A 88 -2.96 -18.94 -5.33
C ILE A 88 -2.48 -19.94 -6.38
N GLN A 89 -3.19 -21.07 -6.56
CA GLN A 89 -2.90 -22.01 -7.64
C GLN A 89 -3.09 -21.36 -9.01
N LYS A 90 -4.22 -20.68 -9.22
CA LYS A 90 -4.43 -19.91 -10.46
C LYS A 90 -3.38 -18.82 -10.62
N ALA A 91 -3.06 -18.08 -9.55
CA ALA A 91 -2.02 -17.05 -9.59
C ALA A 91 -0.65 -17.60 -10.03
N ILE A 92 -0.26 -18.78 -9.56
CA ILE A 92 0.99 -19.46 -9.95
C ILE A 92 0.93 -19.90 -11.43
N SER A 93 -0.20 -20.43 -11.89
CA SER A 93 -0.39 -20.81 -13.30
C SER A 93 -0.28 -19.60 -14.22
N ASP A 94 -1.08 -18.56 -13.95
CA ASP A 94 -1.09 -17.31 -14.73
C ASP A 94 0.31 -16.65 -14.74
N LEU A 95 1.05 -16.74 -13.63
CA LEU A 95 2.40 -16.20 -13.52
C LEU A 95 3.42 -16.97 -14.37
N ASN A 96 3.33 -18.30 -14.39
CA ASN A 96 4.18 -19.14 -15.25
C ASN A 96 3.81 -19.01 -16.74
N GLU A 97 2.55 -18.76 -17.06
CA GLU A 97 2.11 -18.46 -18.43
C GLU A 97 2.66 -17.11 -18.91
N LEU A 98 2.71 -16.12 -18.02
CA LEU A 98 3.25 -14.79 -18.32
C LEU A 98 4.78 -14.81 -18.46
N ASP A 99 5.48 -15.47 -17.54
CA ASP A 99 6.94 -15.65 -17.60
C ASP A 99 7.33 -16.99 -16.94
N PRO A 100 7.63 -18.03 -17.74
CA PRO A 100 7.96 -19.36 -17.23
C PRO A 100 9.17 -19.41 -16.29
N GLY A 101 10.07 -18.42 -16.34
CA GLY A 101 11.31 -18.41 -15.55
C GLY A 101 11.25 -17.55 -14.29
N ILE A 102 10.14 -16.84 -14.03
CA ILE A 102 10.05 -15.87 -12.92
C ILE A 102 10.20 -16.54 -11.55
N LEU A 103 9.58 -17.72 -11.40
CA LEU A 103 9.58 -18.48 -10.16
C LEU A 103 10.88 -19.24 -9.91
N ASP A 104 11.59 -19.61 -10.96
CA ASP A 104 12.91 -20.26 -10.85
C ASP A 104 14.02 -19.23 -10.56
N SER A 105 13.85 -18.00 -11.05
CA SER A 105 14.79 -16.90 -10.80
C SER A 105 14.68 -16.32 -9.38
N ASP A 106 13.51 -16.44 -8.74
CA ASP A 106 13.28 -15.94 -7.37
C ASP A 106 12.68 -17.04 -6.46
N PRO A 107 13.55 -17.83 -5.79
CA PRO A 107 13.11 -18.85 -4.83
C PRO A 107 12.34 -18.27 -3.64
N HIS A 108 12.60 -17.02 -3.25
CA HIS A 108 11.88 -16.37 -2.15
C HIS A 108 10.43 -16.07 -2.55
N LEU A 109 10.21 -15.53 -3.76
CA LEU A 109 8.86 -15.31 -4.29
C LEU A 109 8.08 -16.62 -4.38
N HIS A 110 8.72 -17.66 -4.93
CA HIS A 110 8.11 -18.98 -5.05
C HIS A 110 7.69 -19.54 -3.67
N PHE A 111 8.59 -19.45 -2.68
CA PHE A 111 8.30 -19.89 -1.32
C PHE A 111 7.14 -19.10 -0.69
N SER A 112 7.12 -17.77 -0.84
CA SER A 112 6.04 -16.90 -0.34
C SER A 112 4.67 -17.26 -0.93
N LEU A 113 4.60 -17.56 -2.23
CA LEU A 113 3.35 -18.00 -2.89
C LEU A 113 2.89 -19.36 -2.38
N LEU A 114 3.79 -20.34 -2.27
CA LEU A 114 3.44 -21.66 -1.71
C LEU A 114 3.00 -21.55 -0.25
N ARG A 115 3.68 -20.71 0.54
CA ARG A 115 3.31 -20.47 1.93
C ARG A 115 1.92 -19.84 2.04
N LEU A 116 1.61 -18.88 1.16
CA LEU A 116 0.27 -18.30 1.10
C LEU A 116 -0.77 -19.35 0.72
N GLN A 117 -0.51 -20.22 -0.26
CA GLN A 117 -1.38 -21.34 -0.60
C GLN A 117 -1.60 -22.28 0.60
N LEU A 118 -0.56 -22.59 1.37
CA LEU A 118 -0.70 -23.39 2.59
C LEU A 118 -1.61 -22.70 3.62
N ILE A 119 -1.47 -21.39 3.81
CA ILE A 119 -2.36 -20.61 4.69
C ILE A 119 -3.81 -20.68 4.22
N GLU A 120 -4.06 -20.61 2.91
CA GLU A 120 -5.41 -20.76 2.34
C GLU A 120 -5.99 -22.17 2.59
N LEU A 121 -5.18 -23.21 2.41
CA LEU A 121 -5.58 -24.58 2.73
C LEU A 121 -5.91 -24.74 4.22
N ILE A 122 -5.08 -24.18 5.11
CA ILE A 122 -5.33 -24.17 6.55
C ILE A 122 -6.62 -23.42 6.87
N ARG A 123 -6.88 -22.27 6.22
CA ARG A 123 -8.09 -21.48 6.43
C ARG A 123 -9.35 -22.24 6.01
N ASN A 124 -9.30 -22.94 4.88
CA ASN A 124 -10.40 -23.74 4.36
C ASN A 124 -10.63 -25.04 5.15
N ALA A 125 -9.58 -25.61 5.73
CA ALA A 125 -9.64 -26.84 6.53
C ALA A 125 -10.11 -26.61 7.98
N ARG A 126 -10.33 -25.37 8.43
CA ARG A 126 -10.71 -25.07 9.82
C ARG A 126 -11.99 -25.81 10.23
N GLY A 127 -11.84 -26.80 11.11
CA GLY A 127 -12.93 -27.66 11.60
C GLY A 127 -13.13 -28.96 10.82
N TYR A 128 -12.33 -29.21 9.79
CA TYR A 128 -12.36 -30.42 8.95
C TYR A 128 -10.96 -31.06 8.90
N ASP A 129 -10.73 -31.91 7.90
CA ASP A 129 -9.50 -32.68 7.74
C ASP A 129 -8.30 -31.80 7.30
N PRO A 130 -7.22 -31.68 8.12
CA PRO A 130 -6.02 -30.93 7.75
C PRO A 130 -5.09 -31.69 6.80
N SER A 131 -5.40 -32.93 6.40
CA SER A 131 -4.53 -33.79 5.59
C SER A 131 -4.08 -33.12 4.29
N ALA A 132 -4.96 -32.37 3.63
CA ALA A 132 -4.61 -31.64 2.40
C ALA A 132 -3.51 -30.59 2.63
N ALA A 133 -3.58 -29.83 3.74
CA ALA A 133 -2.57 -28.84 4.10
C ALA A 133 -1.24 -29.51 4.48
N ILE A 134 -1.29 -30.61 5.23
CA ILE A 134 -0.11 -31.37 5.66
C ILE A 134 0.62 -31.97 4.44
N ASN A 135 -0.12 -32.65 3.55
CA ASN A 135 0.44 -33.24 2.34
C ASN A 135 1.09 -32.16 1.46
N PHE A 136 0.41 -31.02 1.28
CA PHE A 136 0.96 -29.91 0.51
C PHE A 136 2.25 -29.34 1.13
N ALA A 137 2.29 -29.18 2.45
CA ALA A 137 3.48 -28.72 3.15
C ALA A 137 4.66 -29.70 2.98
N GLN A 138 4.41 -31.01 3.10
CA GLN A 138 5.42 -32.05 2.94
C GLN A 138 5.95 -32.14 1.51
N GLU A 139 5.08 -32.09 0.51
CA GLU A 139 5.49 -32.25 -0.89
C GLU A 139 6.15 -30.99 -1.48
N LYS A 140 5.62 -29.80 -1.16
CA LYS A 140 6.01 -28.55 -1.85
C LYS A 140 6.93 -27.66 -1.03
N LEU A 141 6.68 -27.50 0.28
CA LEU A 141 7.44 -26.57 1.12
C LEU A 141 8.63 -27.22 1.84
N ALA A 142 8.49 -28.43 2.37
CA ALA A 142 9.54 -29.08 3.16
C ALA A 142 10.88 -29.23 2.42
N PRO A 143 10.92 -29.66 1.13
CA PRO A 143 12.18 -29.75 0.39
C PRO A 143 12.87 -28.40 0.19
N ARG A 144 12.09 -27.32 0.09
CA ARG A 144 12.61 -25.94 -0.08
C ARG A 144 13.06 -25.35 1.26
N ALA A 145 12.37 -25.68 2.34
CA ALA A 145 12.70 -25.24 3.69
C ALA A 145 13.93 -25.95 4.28
N ALA A 146 14.19 -27.20 3.89
CA ALA A 146 15.34 -27.98 4.37
C ALA A 146 16.69 -27.29 4.08
N SER A 147 16.78 -26.55 2.97
CA SER A 147 18.00 -25.87 2.53
C SER A 147 18.12 -24.43 3.04
N ASN A 148 17.11 -23.88 3.73
CA ASN A 148 17.06 -22.48 4.15
C ASN A 148 16.38 -22.33 5.52
N GLU A 149 17.17 -21.92 6.52
CA GLU A 149 16.70 -21.75 7.91
C GLU A 149 15.57 -20.71 8.04
N GLN A 150 15.56 -19.67 7.21
CA GLN A 150 14.47 -18.68 7.22
C GLN A 150 13.15 -19.30 6.76
N PHE A 151 13.20 -20.08 5.67
CA PHE A 151 12.02 -20.80 5.17
C PHE A 151 11.51 -21.83 6.17
N LEU A 152 12.41 -22.51 6.88
CA LEU A 152 12.02 -23.42 7.95
C LEU A 152 11.25 -22.70 9.06
N LYS A 153 11.77 -21.58 9.57
CA LYS A 153 11.09 -20.76 10.60
C LYS A 153 9.71 -20.27 10.13
N GLU A 154 9.60 -19.86 8.87
CA GLU A 154 8.32 -19.42 8.30
C GLU A 154 7.33 -20.57 8.12
N LEU A 155 7.81 -21.75 7.73
CA LEU A 155 7.01 -22.97 7.63
C LEU A 155 6.51 -23.42 9.00
N GLU A 156 7.37 -23.47 10.02
CA GLU A 156 7.02 -23.81 11.40
C GLU A 156 5.92 -22.91 11.95
N LYS A 157 6.06 -21.58 11.77
CA LYS A 157 5.03 -20.61 12.14
C LYS A 157 3.70 -20.86 11.42
N THR A 158 3.76 -21.24 10.15
CA THR A 158 2.56 -21.53 9.36
C THR A 158 1.91 -22.83 9.81
N MET A 159 2.68 -23.86 10.13
CA MET A 159 2.18 -25.14 10.65
C MET A 159 1.60 -25.01 12.06
N ALA A 160 2.11 -24.08 12.88
CA ALA A 160 1.53 -23.78 14.19
C ALA A 160 0.05 -23.37 14.10
N LEU A 161 -0.40 -22.80 12.97
CA LEU A 161 -1.80 -22.44 12.72
C LEU A 161 -2.75 -23.65 12.67
N LEU A 162 -2.24 -24.86 12.46
CA LEU A 162 -3.02 -26.11 12.51
C LEU A 162 -3.26 -26.58 13.94
N ILE A 163 -2.33 -26.28 14.85
CA ILE A 163 -2.34 -26.77 16.24
C ILE A 163 -3.12 -25.81 17.14
N PHE A 164 -2.92 -24.50 16.93
CA PHE A 164 -3.53 -23.48 17.78
C PHE A 164 -4.87 -23.00 17.21
N PRO A 165 -5.94 -22.99 18.02
CA PRO A 165 -7.23 -22.49 17.58
C PRO A 165 -7.17 -20.95 17.43
N ALA A 166 -7.99 -20.42 16.53
CA ALA A 166 -7.89 -19.02 16.07
C ALA A 166 -8.09 -17.98 17.19
N ASP A 167 -8.83 -18.34 18.24
CA ASP A 167 -9.12 -17.54 19.42
C ASP A 167 -7.94 -17.40 20.39
N LYS A 168 -6.91 -18.26 20.27
CA LYS A 168 -5.74 -18.29 21.15
C LYS A 168 -4.42 -18.04 20.43
N LEU A 169 -4.47 -17.52 19.20
CA LEU A 169 -3.27 -17.20 18.45
C LEU A 169 -2.59 -15.97 19.02
N GLN A 170 -1.26 -16.04 19.14
CA GLN A 170 -0.45 -14.85 19.39
C GLN A 170 -0.61 -13.85 18.23
N PRO A 171 -0.45 -12.54 18.47
CA PRO A 171 -0.62 -11.51 17.44
C PRO A 171 0.15 -11.79 16.14
N ASP A 172 1.38 -12.29 16.26
CA ASP A 172 2.24 -12.63 15.11
C ASP A 172 1.67 -13.76 14.24
N LEU A 173 1.01 -14.75 14.84
CA LEU A 173 0.37 -15.86 14.13
C LEU A 173 -0.99 -15.44 13.57
N ALA A 174 -1.73 -14.61 14.31
CA ALA A 174 -2.97 -14.02 13.83
C ALA A 174 -2.73 -13.15 12.59
N ALA A 175 -1.59 -12.45 12.54
CA ALA A 175 -1.18 -11.64 11.39
C ALA A 175 -1.08 -12.43 10.08
N LEU A 176 -0.73 -13.72 10.14
CA LEU A 176 -0.68 -14.59 8.97
C LEU A 176 -2.05 -14.84 8.34
N LEU A 177 -3.13 -14.64 9.10
CA LEU A 177 -4.50 -14.85 8.65
C LEU A 177 -5.14 -13.57 8.12
N HIS A 178 -4.50 -12.41 8.31
CA HIS A 178 -5.02 -11.15 7.81
C HIS A 178 -4.87 -11.03 6.28
N SER A 179 -5.76 -10.27 5.67
CA SER A 179 -5.72 -9.96 4.23
C SER A 179 -4.47 -9.16 3.83
N ASP A 180 -3.80 -8.52 4.79
CA ASP A 180 -2.54 -7.80 4.57
C ASP A 180 -1.46 -8.70 3.98
N LEU A 181 -1.40 -9.98 4.38
CA LEU A 181 -0.43 -10.91 3.80
C LEU A 181 -0.69 -11.12 2.31
N ARG A 182 -1.95 -11.35 1.90
CA ARG A 182 -2.33 -11.45 0.47
C ARG A 182 -1.97 -10.17 -0.26
N ARG A 183 -2.24 -9.01 0.34
CA ARG A 183 -1.95 -7.70 -0.26
C ARG A 183 -0.45 -7.49 -0.47
N ASN A 184 0.38 -7.84 0.51
CA ASN A 184 1.83 -7.70 0.42
C ASN A 184 2.41 -8.66 -0.62
N THR A 185 1.97 -9.92 -0.65
CA THR A 185 2.40 -10.89 -1.65
C THR A 185 1.98 -10.47 -3.06
N ALA A 186 0.75 -9.96 -3.25
CA ALA A 186 0.30 -9.43 -4.54
C ALA A 186 1.17 -8.24 -5.01
N ALA A 187 1.52 -7.33 -4.10
CA ALA A 187 2.41 -6.21 -4.40
C ALA A 187 3.82 -6.69 -4.78
N GLN A 188 4.36 -7.68 -4.07
CA GLN A 188 5.68 -8.27 -4.38
C GLN A 188 5.67 -8.95 -5.76
N VAL A 189 4.66 -9.76 -6.07
CA VAL A 189 4.51 -10.37 -7.40
C VAL A 189 4.44 -9.30 -8.48
N ASN A 190 3.66 -8.23 -8.26
CA ASN A 190 3.56 -7.15 -9.22
C ASN A 190 4.91 -6.45 -9.47
N GLU A 191 5.68 -6.18 -8.42
CA GLU A 191 7.02 -5.59 -8.52
C GLU A 191 7.98 -6.47 -9.33
N VAL A 192 8.02 -7.78 -9.04
CA VAL A 192 8.92 -8.71 -9.73
C VAL A 192 8.56 -8.82 -11.21
N VAL A 193 7.26 -8.91 -11.54
CA VAL A 193 6.81 -8.92 -12.94
C VAL A 193 7.16 -7.60 -13.63
N LEU A 194 6.90 -6.45 -13.00
CA LEU A 194 7.25 -5.14 -13.54
C LEU A 194 8.75 -5.00 -13.83
N GLN A 195 9.60 -5.48 -12.91
CA GLN A 195 11.04 -5.42 -13.07
C GLN A 195 11.52 -6.20 -14.29
N ARG A 196 10.92 -7.35 -14.58
CA ARG A 196 11.29 -8.18 -15.74
C ARG A 196 10.82 -7.60 -17.08
N HIS A 197 9.68 -6.89 -17.10
CA HIS A 197 9.09 -6.39 -18.35
C HIS A 197 9.39 -4.91 -18.67
N THR A 198 9.60 -4.06 -17.65
CA THR A 198 9.67 -2.61 -17.84
C THR A 198 10.96 -1.97 -17.33
N GLU A 199 11.89 -2.78 -16.78
CA GLU A 199 13.10 -2.37 -16.04
C GLU A 199 12.83 -1.47 -14.80
N ARG A 200 11.60 -1.00 -14.62
CA ARG A 200 11.12 -0.21 -13.49
C ARG A 200 10.42 -1.13 -12.49
N ARG A 201 10.73 -0.95 -11.20
CA ARG A 201 10.11 -1.70 -10.10
C ARG A 201 8.80 -1.10 -9.59
N GLU A 202 8.65 0.22 -9.71
CA GLU A 202 7.52 0.93 -9.12
C GLU A 202 7.14 2.22 -9.86
N ALA A 203 5.91 2.67 -9.59
CA ALA A 203 5.38 3.94 -10.09
C ALA A 203 6.20 5.13 -9.59
N ALA A 204 6.32 6.16 -10.43
CA ALA A 204 7.08 7.38 -10.10
C ALA A 204 6.53 8.08 -8.85
N ILE A 205 5.23 7.97 -8.57
CA ILE A 205 4.61 8.56 -7.39
C ILE A 205 5.19 7.97 -6.08
N ARG A 206 5.52 6.68 -6.06
CA ARG A 206 6.12 6.03 -4.88
C ARG A 206 7.53 6.58 -4.63
N GLN A 207 8.30 6.80 -5.69
CA GLN A 207 9.61 7.45 -5.58
C GLN A 207 9.50 8.88 -5.05
N LEU A 208 8.52 9.64 -5.55
CA LEU A 208 8.29 11.01 -5.09
C LEU A 208 7.91 11.07 -3.60
N VAL A 209 7.08 10.13 -3.13
CA VAL A 209 6.74 10.03 -1.69
C VAL A 209 7.98 9.72 -0.85
N ARG A 210 8.83 8.79 -1.27
CA ARG A 210 10.09 8.49 -0.57
C ARG A 210 11.05 9.69 -0.58
N MET A 211 11.18 10.35 -1.73
CA MET A 211 12.01 11.54 -1.88
C MET A 211 11.53 12.68 -0.98
N ARG A 212 10.20 12.89 -0.89
CA ARG A 212 9.59 13.85 0.03
C ARG A 212 9.95 13.52 1.48
N ALA A 213 9.73 12.28 1.92
CA ALA A 213 10.03 11.84 3.28
C ALA A 213 11.53 12.03 3.62
N TRP A 214 12.41 11.66 2.70
CA TRP A 214 13.85 11.85 2.84
C TRP A 214 14.24 13.34 2.91
N ALA A 215 13.67 14.18 2.05
CA ALA A 215 13.97 15.62 2.03
C ALA A 215 13.50 16.30 3.32
N GLU A 216 12.31 15.92 3.82
CA GLU A 216 11.75 16.40 5.08
C GLU A 216 12.64 16.02 6.27
N ALA A 217 13.02 14.74 6.38
CA ALA A 217 13.94 14.27 7.42
C ALA A 217 15.31 14.95 7.34
N SER A 218 15.84 15.13 6.13
CA SER A 218 17.14 15.79 5.88
C SER A 218 17.12 17.29 6.23
N CYS A 219 15.99 17.96 6.07
CA CYS A 219 15.84 19.36 6.45
C CYS A 219 15.68 19.51 7.97
N ARG A 220 14.93 18.61 8.63
CA ARG A 220 14.79 18.57 10.09
C ARG A 220 16.14 18.32 10.78
N SER A 221 16.95 17.38 10.28
CA SER A 221 18.28 17.11 10.84
C SER A 221 19.23 18.31 10.71
N LYS A 222 19.09 19.09 9.64
CA LYS A 222 19.85 20.33 9.40
C LYS A 222 19.23 21.57 10.05
N LYS A 223 18.18 21.40 10.87
CA LYS A 223 17.43 22.49 11.55
C LYS A 223 16.99 23.61 10.60
N ARG A 224 16.60 23.26 9.36
CA ARG A 224 16.04 24.23 8.42
C ARG A 224 14.63 24.63 8.86
N ASN A 225 14.26 25.87 8.58
CA ASN A 225 12.96 26.41 8.94
C ASN A 225 11.85 25.72 8.10
N LEU A 226 11.20 24.73 8.70
CA LEU A 226 10.08 23.97 8.15
C LEU A 226 8.92 24.04 9.13
N PRO A 227 7.66 24.00 8.64
CA PRO A 227 6.50 23.79 9.51
C PRO A 227 6.63 22.46 10.27
N ASP A 228 6.09 22.41 11.50
CA ASP A 228 6.09 21.20 12.32
C ASP A 228 5.44 20.02 11.60
N ARG A 229 4.32 20.31 10.91
CA ARG A 229 3.57 19.36 10.09
C ARG A 229 3.49 19.87 8.65
N ILE A 230 3.98 19.08 7.71
CA ILE A 230 3.75 19.31 6.28
C ILE A 230 2.63 18.36 5.86
N GLU A 231 1.46 18.93 5.59
CA GLU A 231 0.30 18.13 5.21
C GLU A 231 0.43 17.56 3.80
N LEU A 232 -0.20 16.40 3.59
CA LEU A 232 -0.33 15.76 2.28
C LEU A 232 -1.66 16.09 1.60
N GLY A 233 -2.56 16.83 2.29
CA GLY A 233 -3.90 17.14 1.80
C GLY A 233 -4.82 15.91 1.67
N LEU A 234 -4.48 14.79 2.29
CA LEU A 234 -5.27 13.56 2.28
C LEU A 234 -6.31 13.49 3.41
N ASN A 235 -6.11 14.30 4.44
CA ASN A 235 -7.11 14.52 5.48
C ASN A 235 -8.02 15.62 4.92
N GLY A 236 -9.23 15.26 4.49
CA GLY A 236 -10.20 16.27 4.04
C GLY A 236 -10.38 17.30 5.15
N ASP A 237 -10.13 18.59 4.81
CA ASP A 237 -10.22 19.79 5.65
C ASP A 237 -10.58 19.54 7.13
N ASP A 238 -9.66 18.95 7.90
CA ASP A 238 -9.77 18.93 9.36
C ASP A 238 -9.11 20.20 9.88
N ASN A 239 -9.84 21.30 9.70
CA ASN A 239 -9.53 22.62 10.22
C ASN A 239 -9.82 22.70 11.74
N GLY A 240 -9.46 21.64 12.49
CA GLY A 240 -9.89 21.39 13.85
C GLY A 240 -8.72 21.09 14.79
N HIS A 241 -7.63 21.85 14.73
CA HIS A 241 -6.64 21.85 15.80
C HIS A 241 -6.94 22.97 16.81
N ASP A 242 -8.01 22.80 17.59
CA ASP A 242 -8.15 23.52 18.85
C ASP A 242 -7.17 22.88 19.86
N PRO A 243 -6.18 23.60 20.38
CA PRO A 243 -5.36 23.08 21.46
C PRO A 243 -6.25 22.95 22.71
N MET A 244 -6.35 21.72 23.23
CA MET A 244 -6.96 21.45 24.54
C MET A 244 -6.35 22.39 25.59
N VAL A 245 -7.16 23.35 26.06
CA VAL A 245 -6.88 24.08 27.29
C VAL A 245 -7.13 23.11 28.44
N THR A 246 -6.05 22.65 29.06
CA THR A 246 -6.09 21.97 30.35
C THR A 246 -6.72 22.92 31.36
N THR A 247 -7.86 22.53 31.94
CA THR A 247 -8.39 23.10 33.18
C THR A 247 -8.31 22.03 34.25
#